data_AF-A0A415HVB2-F1
#
_entry.id   AF-A0A415HVB2-F1
#
_cell.length_a   1.000
_cell.length_b   1.000
_cell.length_c   1.000
_cell.angle_alpha   90.00
_cell.angle_beta   90.00
_cell.angle_gamma   90.00
#
_symmetry.space_group_name_H-M   'P 1'
#
loop_
_entity.id
_entity.type
_entity.pdbx_description
1 polymer ?
#
loop_
_entity_poly.entity_id
_entity_poly.type
_entity_poly.pdbx_seq_one_letter_code
_entity_poly.pdbx_strand_id
1 'polypeptide(L)'
;MVKFSTIGQIEHGEYPFEDAVASADTFNGAYGEVNGGKFTVGANKGKVIMQIERGDDEYMPTYKIVKGEHVRVLDLAKLNGKMLEVYGDELPADVAKGDKLESDAEGKLVKNSSAAAPYLEVTAIIGNKLGVEVKVVTE
;
A
#
# COMPACT_ATOMS: atom_id res chain seq x y z
N MET A 1 -3.13 4.64 3.76
CA MET A 1 -4.01 4.29 2.60
C MET A 1 -3.26 4.41 1.28
N VAL A 2 -3.47 3.47 0.36
CA VAL A 2 -2.88 3.49 -1.00
C VAL A 2 -3.96 3.85 -2.03
N LYS A 3 -3.65 4.76 -2.95
CA LYS A 3 -4.52 5.24 -4.04
C LYS A 3 -3.75 5.24 -5.37
N PHE A 4 -4.48 5.17 -6.49
CA PHE A 4 -3.87 5.42 -7.81
C PHE A 4 -3.72 6.93 -8.03
N SER A 5 -2.61 7.34 -8.63
CA SER A 5 -2.28 8.75 -8.85
C SER A 5 -3.09 9.43 -9.96
N THR A 6 -3.73 8.67 -10.86
CA THR A 6 -4.47 9.25 -12.00
C THR A 6 -5.79 8.52 -12.28
N ILE A 7 -6.76 9.24 -12.86
CA ILE A 7 -8.04 8.67 -13.31
C ILE A 7 -7.84 7.69 -14.48
N GLY A 8 -6.95 8.02 -15.41
CA GLY A 8 -6.65 7.16 -16.56
C GLY A 8 -6.04 5.81 -16.17
N GLN A 9 -5.36 5.74 -15.01
CA GLN A 9 -5.00 4.46 -14.40
C GLN A 9 -6.28 3.67 -14.10
N ILE A 10 -7.18 4.21 -13.29
CA ILE A 10 -8.45 3.58 -12.89
C ILE A 10 -9.28 3.08 -14.08
N GLU A 11 -9.34 3.84 -15.17
CA GLU A 11 -10.22 3.57 -16.32
C GLU A 11 -9.64 2.61 -17.37
N HIS A 12 -8.32 2.49 -17.48
CA HIS A 12 -7.66 1.70 -18.53
C HIS A 12 -6.81 0.54 -18.00
N GLY A 13 -6.64 0.41 -16.68
CA GLY A 13 -5.85 -0.66 -16.08
C GLY A 13 -6.64 -1.94 -15.89
N GLU A 14 -6.19 -3.03 -16.50
CA GLU A 14 -6.45 -4.38 -15.99
C GLU A 14 -5.79 -4.49 -14.61
N TYR A 15 -6.54 -4.17 -13.55
CA TYR A 15 -6.06 -4.31 -12.18
C TYR A 15 -6.57 -5.62 -11.59
N PRO A 16 -5.72 -6.63 -11.46
CA PRO A 16 -6.09 -7.86 -10.81
C PRO A 16 -5.95 -7.65 -9.31
N PHE A 17 -7.02 -7.12 -8.76
CA PHE A 17 -7.26 -7.24 -7.35
C PHE A 17 -7.54 -8.70 -7.02
N GLU A 18 -6.84 -9.20 -6.03
CA GLU A 18 -7.12 -10.51 -5.44
C GLU A 18 -8.03 -10.30 -4.23
N ASP A 19 -9.12 -11.06 -4.16
CA ASP A 19 -9.92 -11.15 -2.94
C ASP A 19 -9.23 -12.11 -1.97
N ALA A 20 -9.10 -11.68 -0.72
CA ALA A 20 -8.53 -12.49 0.34
C ALA A 20 -9.23 -12.19 1.66
N VAL A 21 -9.02 -13.05 2.66
CA VAL A 21 -9.53 -12.86 4.02
C VAL A 21 -8.38 -12.49 4.95
N ALA A 22 -8.53 -11.42 5.73
CA ALA A 22 -7.52 -11.00 6.71
C ALA A 22 -7.30 -12.09 7.77
N SER A 23 -6.07 -12.59 7.92
CA SER A 23 -5.74 -13.67 8.87
C SER A 23 -5.63 -13.20 10.32
N ALA A 24 -5.43 -11.90 10.51
CA ALA A 24 -5.33 -11.20 11.79
C ALA A 24 -5.87 -9.77 11.62
N ASP A 25 -6.06 -9.06 12.72
CA ASP A 25 -6.38 -7.63 12.67
C ASP A 25 -5.25 -6.88 11.97
N THR A 26 -5.61 -6.00 11.04
CA THR A 26 -4.70 -5.28 10.16
C THR A 26 -5.30 -3.92 9.80
N PHE A 27 -4.82 -3.29 8.74
CA PHE A 27 -5.26 -1.96 8.30
C PHE A 27 -5.22 -1.81 6.78
N ASN A 28 -5.97 -0.84 6.27
CA ASN A 28 -5.96 -0.50 4.85
C ASN A 28 -4.62 0.14 4.46
N GLY A 29 -3.96 -0.41 3.44
CA GLY A 29 -2.57 -0.07 3.10
C GLY A 29 -1.52 -0.96 3.74
N ALA A 30 -1.90 -2.00 4.50
CA ALA A 30 -0.95 -2.97 5.01
C ALA A 30 -0.38 -3.85 3.89
N TYR A 31 0.91 -4.12 3.97
CA TYR A 31 1.66 -4.95 3.03
C TYR A 31 1.81 -6.37 3.54
N GLY A 32 1.73 -7.32 2.62
CA GLY A 32 1.64 -8.73 2.99
C GLY A 32 1.65 -9.67 1.78
N GLU A 33 1.19 -10.89 2.03
CA GLU A 33 1.03 -11.91 1.01
C GLU A 33 -0.35 -12.54 1.09
N VAL A 34 -0.81 -13.04 -0.06
CA VAL A 34 -2.01 -13.87 -0.15
C VAL A 34 -1.57 -15.29 -0.42
N ASN A 35 -2.00 -16.21 0.45
CA ASN A 35 -1.80 -17.64 0.27
C ASN A 35 -3.10 -18.38 0.61
N GLY A 36 -3.60 -19.21 -0.31
CA GLY A 36 -4.85 -19.94 -0.14
C GLY A 36 -6.05 -19.03 0.17
N GLY A 37 -6.10 -17.83 -0.43
CA GLY A 37 -7.16 -16.84 -0.20
C GLY A 37 -7.09 -16.12 1.15
N LYS A 38 -5.97 -16.22 1.87
CA LYS A 38 -5.77 -15.53 3.15
C LYS A 38 -4.66 -14.50 3.05
N PHE A 39 -4.93 -13.29 3.52
CA PHE A 39 -3.95 -12.21 3.61
C PHE A 39 -3.21 -12.26 4.95
N THR A 40 -1.88 -12.17 4.91
CA THR A 40 -1.03 -12.09 6.10
C THR A 40 0.00 -10.98 5.89
N VAL A 41 0.14 -10.07 6.86
CA VAL A 41 1.16 -9.01 6.82
C VAL A 41 2.57 -9.57 6.88
N GLY A 42 3.54 -8.83 6.34
CA GLY A 42 4.94 -9.20 6.49
C GLY A 42 5.92 -8.25 5.83
N ALA A 43 7.21 -8.47 6.13
CA ALA A 43 8.29 -7.65 5.64
C ALA A 43 8.66 -7.96 4.18
N ASN A 44 9.09 -6.93 3.46
CA ASN A 44 9.54 -6.99 2.06
C ASN A 44 8.52 -7.64 1.12
N LYS A 45 7.25 -7.25 1.27
CA LYS A 45 6.14 -7.86 0.54
C LYS A 45 5.64 -6.96 -0.59
N GLY A 46 5.25 -7.60 -1.69
CA GLY A 46 4.77 -6.93 -2.91
C GLY A 46 3.26 -6.87 -3.07
N LYS A 47 2.46 -7.32 -2.08
CA LYS A 47 1.00 -7.17 -2.12
C LYS A 47 0.55 -6.22 -1.02
N VAL A 48 -0.46 -5.39 -1.31
CA VAL A 48 -0.95 -4.37 -0.39
C VAL A 48 -2.48 -4.35 -0.36
N ILE A 49 -3.08 -4.17 0.82
CA ILE A 49 -4.52 -3.98 0.92
C ILE A 49 -4.89 -2.59 0.38
N MET A 50 -5.84 -2.56 -0.55
CA MET A 50 -6.37 -1.34 -1.14
C MET A 50 -7.90 -1.38 -1.14
N GLN A 51 -8.47 -1.09 0.02
CA GLN A 51 -9.92 -0.92 0.17
C GLN A 51 -10.34 0.47 -0.31
N ILE A 52 -11.53 0.51 -0.91
CA ILE A 52 -12.27 1.75 -1.13
C ILE A 52 -12.83 2.18 0.24
N GLU A 53 -12.64 3.44 0.63
CA GLU A 53 -13.21 4.02 1.85
C GLU A 53 -14.72 3.75 1.93
N ARG A 54 -15.24 3.42 3.12
CA ARG A 54 -16.67 3.18 3.36
C ARG A 54 -17.15 3.87 4.64
N GLY A 55 -18.24 4.63 4.56
CA GLY A 55 -19.04 5.05 5.72
C GLY A 55 -18.25 5.79 6.81
N ASP A 56 -18.48 5.42 8.07
CA ASP A 56 -17.93 6.08 9.27
C ASP A 56 -16.39 5.94 9.43
N ASP A 57 -15.74 5.14 8.58
CA ASP A 57 -14.27 5.04 8.50
C ASP A 57 -13.66 6.14 7.62
N GLU A 58 -14.49 6.91 6.90
CA GLU A 58 -14.09 8.15 6.26
C GLU A 58 -13.52 9.08 7.33
N TYR A 59 -12.29 9.57 7.14
CA TYR A 59 -11.53 10.44 8.07
C TYR A 59 -10.84 9.76 9.27
N MET A 60 -10.83 8.43 9.40
CA MET A 60 -9.95 7.80 10.39
C MET A 60 -8.47 7.90 9.96
N PRO A 61 -7.53 8.23 10.86
CA PRO A 61 -6.10 8.27 10.54
C PRO A 61 -5.57 6.95 9.97
N THR A 62 -6.11 5.84 10.48
CA THR A 62 -5.88 4.48 9.97
C THR A 62 -7.22 3.75 9.89
N TYR A 63 -7.56 3.26 8.71
CA TYR A 63 -8.72 2.39 8.52
C TYR A 63 -8.35 0.97 8.97
N LYS A 64 -8.89 0.57 10.13
CA LYS A 64 -8.69 -0.75 10.73
C LYS A 64 -9.50 -1.83 9.99
N ILE A 65 -8.93 -3.02 9.88
CA ILE A 65 -9.55 -4.19 9.28
C ILE A 65 -9.49 -5.31 10.30
N VAL A 66 -10.64 -5.89 10.63
CA VAL A 66 -10.73 -6.95 11.64
C VAL A 66 -10.41 -8.30 11.00
N LYS A 67 -9.79 -9.21 11.75
CA LYS A 67 -9.59 -10.59 11.35
C LYS A 67 -10.89 -11.21 10.81
N GLY A 68 -10.79 -11.89 9.66
CA GLY A 68 -11.92 -12.55 9.02
C GLY A 68 -12.67 -11.69 8.01
N GLU A 69 -12.35 -10.40 7.89
CA GLU A 69 -12.92 -9.54 6.85
C GLU A 69 -12.30 -9.80 5.48
N HIS A 70 -13.11 -9.63 4.44
CA HIS A 70 -12.65 -9.67 3.05
C HIS A 70 -11.89 -8.40 2.71
N VAL A 71 -10.72 -8.57 2.10
CA VAL A 71 -9.81 -7.51 1.69
C VAL A 71 -9.55 -7.56 0.21
N ARG A 72 -9.60 -6.38 -0.41
CA ARG A 72 -9.17 -6.18 -1.78
C ARG A 72 -7.65 -5.97 -1.80
N VAL A 73 -6.92 -6.90 -2.39
CA VAL A 73 -5.45 -6.89 -2.38
C VAL A 73 -4.91 -6.55 -3.76
N LEU A 74 -4.06 -5.53 -3.82
CA LEU A 74 -3.34 -5.10 -5.01
C LEU A 74 -1.96 -5.77 -5.08
N ASP A 75 -1.59 -6.27 -6.25
CA ASP A 75 -0.29 -6.87 -6.52
C ASP A 75 0.66 -5.88 -7.24
N LEU A 76 1.72 -5.45 -6.55
CA LEU A 76 2.67 -4.47 -7.07
C LEU A 76 3.48 -4.99 -8.25
N ALA A 77 3.66 -6.30 -8.39
CA ALA A 77 4.38 -6.89 -9.53
C ALA A 77 3.77 -6.48 -10.88
N LYS A 78 2.48 -6.13 -10.89
CA LYS A 78 1.72 -5.73 -12.08
C LYS A 78 1.68 -4.22 -12.27
N LEU A 79 2.34 -3.48 -11.39
CA LEU A 79 2.41 -2.04 -11.38
C LEU A 79 3.84 -1.52 -11.50
N ASN A 80 4.81 -2.35 -11.90
CA ASN A 80 6.20 -1.91 -12.04
C ASN A 80 6.31 -0.62 -12.88
N GLY A 81 7.00 0.37 -12.34
CA GLY A 81 7.17 1.69 -12.95
C GLY A 81 5.94 2.60 -12.94
N LYS A 82 4.80 2.17 -12.41
CA LYS A 82 3.59 3.01 -12.27
C LYS A 82 3.67 3.84 -11.00
N MET A 83 2.95 4.96 -11.02
CA MET A 83 2.81 5.84 -9.86
C MET A 83 1.60 5.44 -9.00
N LEU A 84 1.79 5.50 -7.69
CA LEU A 84 0.75 5.39 -6.67
C LEU A 84 0.86 6.59 -5.74
N GLU A 85 -0.21 6.84 -5.00
CA GLU A 85 -0.21 7.76 -3.88
C GLU A 85 -0.39 6.98 -2.60
N VAL A 86 0.39 7.32 -1.58
CA VAL A 86 0.27 6.74 -0.26
C VAL A 86 -0.02 7.87 0.72
N TYR A 87 -0.96 7.66 1.62
CA TYR A 87 -1.45 8.63 2.59
C TYR A 87 -1.53 8.03 3.99
N GLY A 88 -1.64 8.89 5.00
CA GLY A 88 -2.02 8.51 6.36
C GLY A 88 -0.85 8.11 7.26
N ASP A 89 -1.18 7.58 8.43
CA ASP A 89 -0.23 7.19 9.49
C ASP A 89 0.64 5.98 9.10
N GLU A 90 0.33 5.35 7.96
CA GLU A 90 1.10 4.23 7.42
C GLU A 90 2.42 4.67 6.75
N LEU A 91 2.62 5.99 6.57
CA LEU A 91 3.86 6.55 6.07
C LEU A 91 4.86 6.82 7.21
N PRO A 92 6.16 6.56 6.99
CA PRO A 92 7.20 7.02 7.90
C PRO A 92 7.15 8.52 8.12
N ALA A 93 7.39 8.94 9.37
CA ALA A 93 7.66 10.32 9.67
C ALA A 93 8.88 10.82 8.86
N ASP A 94 8.83 12.09 8.47
CA ASP A 94 9.90 12.76 7.71
C ASP A 94 10.31 12.04 6.43
N VAL A 95 9.33 11.46 5.73
CA VAL A 95 9.53 10.96 4.36
C VAL A 95 9.90 12.13 3.43
N ALA A 96 10.89 11.90 2.59
CA ALA A 96 11.43 12.86 1.63
C ALA A 96 11.46 12.27 0.22
N LYS A 97 11.48 13.15 -0.78
CA LYS A 97 11.69 12.75 -2.18
C LYS A 97 13.02 11.99 -2.32
N GLY A 98 12.98 10.85 -2.99
CA GLY A 98 14.11 9.94 -3.19
C GLY A 98 14.23 8.86 -2.11
N ASP A 99 13.44 8.92 -1.04
CA ASP A 99 13.39 7.83 -0.06
C ASP A 99 12.85 6.56 -0.71
N LYS A 100 13.41 5.43 -0.29
CA LYS A 100 12.91 4.10 -0.62
C LYS A 100 12.15 3.54 0.57
N LEU A 101 10.94 3.07 0.31
CA LEU A 101 10.03 2.52 1.31
C LEU A 101 9.80 1.03 1.03
N GLU A 102 9.95 0.20 2.05
CA GLU A 102 9.62 -1.22 2.03
C GLU A 102 8.72 -1.55 3.22
N SER A 103 8.07 -2.72 3.20
CA SER A 103 7.24 -3.14 4.32
C SER A 103 8.05 -3.77 5.46
N ASP A 104 7.68 -3.47 6.70
CA ASP A 104 8.16 -4.16 7.90
C ASP A 104 7.31 -5.41 8.23
N ALA A 105 7.62 -6.08 9.35
CA ALA A 105 6.95 -7.32 9.75
C ALA A 105 5.45 -7.14 10.02
N GLU A 106 5.04 -5.92 10.38
CA GLU A 106 3.67 -5.49 10.64
C GLU A 106 2.95 -5.02 9.36
N GLY A 107 3.66 -4.99 8.22
CA GLY A 107 3.13 -4.56 6.93
C GLY A 107 3.05 -3.03 6.79
N LYS A 108 3.73 -2.27 7.64
CA LYS A 108 3.85 -0.80 7.53
C LYS A 108 5.03 -0.43 6.66
N LEU A 109 4.97 0.74 6.04
CA LEU A 109 6.13 1.24 5.29
C LEU A 109 7.19 1.78 6.24
N VAL A 110 8.44 1.43 5.97
CA VAL A 110 9.64 1.93 6.65
C VAL A 110 10.65 2.42 5.62
N LYS A 111 11.47 3.40 5.99
CA LYS A 111 12.55 3.89 5.13
C LYS A 111 13.72 2.92 5.16
N ASN A 112 14.16 2.46 3.99
CA ASN A 112 15.39 1.69 3.83
C ASN A 112 16.10 2.07 2.53
N SER A 113 17.22 2.79 2.63
CA SER A 113 18.01 3.21 1.45
C SER A 113 18.58 2.04 0.65
N SER A 114 18.70 0.87 1.28
CA SER A 114 19.18 -0.38 0.69
C SER A 114 18.04 -1.36 0.38
N ALA A 115 16.79 -0.88 0.34
CA ALA A 115 15.64 -1.70 -0.04
C ALA A 115 15.88 -2.41 -1.36
N ALA A 116 15.63 -3.72 -1.35
CA ALA A 116 15.59 -4.56 -2.54
C ALA A 116 14.16 -4.61 -3.08
N ALA A 117 14.00 -4.87 -4.37
CA ALA A 117 12.66 -5.02 -4.94
C ALA A 117 11.88 -6.18 -4.27
N PRO A 118 10.57 -6.03 -4.04
CA PRO A 118 9.74 -4.87 -4.37
C PRO A 118 9.83 -3.74 -3.33
N TYR A 119 9.95 -2.48 -3.78
CA TYR A 119 9.91 -1.28 -2.94
C TYR A 119 9.18 -0.12 -3.64
N LEU A 120 8.90 0.94 -2.88
CA LEU A 120 8.34 2.20 -3.38
C LEU A 120 9.38 3.32 -3.33
N GLU A 121 9.59 4.02 -4.43
CA GLU A 121 10.47 5.20 -4.47
C GLU A 121 9.63 6.47 -4.41
N VAL A 122 9.90 7.34 -3.44
CA VAL A 122 9.15 8.59 -3.27
C VAL A 122 9.53 9.60 -4.35
N THR A 123 8.60 9.96 -5.23
CA THR A 123 8.82 10.88 -6.36
C THR A 123 8.45 12.32 -6.03
N ALA A 124 7.45 12.52 -5.17
CA ALA A 124 7.00 13.83 -4.72
C ALA A 124 6.32 13.76 -3.34
N ILE A 125 6.36 14.87 -2.61
CA ILE A 125 5.55 15.07 -1.41
C ILE A 125 4.24 15.73 -1.84
N ILE A 126 3.12 15.15 -1.47
CA ILE A 126 1.80 15.72 -1.72
C ILE A 126 1.55 16.77 -0.62
N GLY A 127 1.13 17.98 -1.01
CA GLY A 127 1.13 19.19 -0.19
C GLY A 127 0.47 19.06 1.20
N ASN A 128 0.82 20.00 2.11
CA ASN A 128 0.46 20.06 3.53
C ASN A 128 0.31 18.69 4.24
N LYS A 129 1.37 17.87 4.11
CA LYS A 129 1.76 16.72 4.93
C LYS A 129 0.63 15.78 5.38
N LEU A 130 0.11 14.97 4.47
CA LEU A 130 -0.48 13.66 4.82
C LEU A 130 -0.30 12.59 3.72
N GLY A 131 0.54 12.82 2.70
CA GLY A 131 0.78 11.83 1.64
C GLY A 131 2.01 12.07 0.76
N VAL A 132 2.34 11.05 -0.04
CA VAL A 132 3.45 11.03 -0.99
C VAL A 132 3.03 10.37 -2.31
N GLU A 133 3.59 10.85 -3.41
CA GLU A 133 3.58 10.12 -4.67
C GLU A 133 4.78 9.17 -4.69
N VAL A 134 4.56 7.93 -5.10
CA VAL A 134 5.59 6.90 -5.17
C VAL A 134 5.58 6.20 -6.52
N LYS A 135 6.76 5.85 -7.00
CA LYS A 135 6.95 4.92 -8.10
C LYS A 135 7.12 3.51 -7.55
N VAL A 136 6.38 2.56 -8.10
CA VAL A 136 6.53 1.13 -7.78
C VAL A 136 7.78 0.59 -8.48
N VAL A 137 8.65 -0.09 -7.74
CA VAL A 137 9.85 -0.76 -8.26
C VAL A 137 9.80 -2.23 -7.85
N THR A 138 9.70 -3.13 -8.83
CA THR A 138 9.64 -4.59 -8.56
C THR A 138 10.78 -5.39 -9.19
N GLU A 139 11.70 -4.73 -9.89
CA GLU A 139 12.88 -5.30 -10.57
C GLU A 139 14.06 -4.34 -10.49
#